data_AF-A0A7C4D7K3-F1
#
_entry.id   AF-A0A7C4D7K3-F1
#
_cell.length_a   1.000
_cell.length_b   1.000
_cell.length_c   1.000
_cell.angle_alpha   90.00
_cell.angle_beta   90.00
_cell.angle_gamma   90.00
#
_symmetry.space_group_name_H-M   'P 1'
#
loop_
_entity.id
_entity.type
_entity.pdbx_description
1 polymer ?
#
loop_
_entity_poly.entity_id
_entity_poly.type
_entity_poly.pdbx_seq_one_letter_code
_entity_poly.pdbx_strand_id
1 'polypeptide(L)'
;MSSLFPHLDSWIKKQIETMELFKKAEENYEKADRLELIILSRLAFQHMVRTIEAFNQWLSEPLVTTHMSREMLIELWEKLRNILYNLIELDIEHTSKFSQHIKKLEAEGKLNPILTTSAKSEKERRRSFTTI
;
A
#
# COMPACT_ATOMS: atom_id res chain seq x y z
N MET A 1 14.03 -15.57 -31.08
CA MET A 1 13.32 -16.22 -29.95
C MET A 1 14.03 -15.87 -28.65
N SER A 2 13.26 -15.56 -27.60
CA SER A 2 13.65 -15.63 -26.18
C SER A 2 14.51 -14.52 -25.55
N SER A 3 14.05 -13.26 -25.57
CA SER A 3 14.47 -12.24 -24.58
C SER A 3 13.53 -12.16 -23.36
N LEU A 4 12.45 -12.95 -23.33
CA LEU A 4 11.37 -12.85 -22.34
C LEU A 4 11.65 -13.63 -21.04
N PHE A 5 12.16 -14.86 -21.15
CA PHE A 5 12.45 -15.71 -19.98
C PHE A 5 13.52 -15.13 -19.04
N PRO A 6 14.64 -14.56 -19.52
CA PRO A 6 15.63 -13.93 -18.65
C PRO A 6 15.07 -12.74 -17.85
N HIS A 7 14.04 -12.06 -18.37
CA HIS A 7 13.39 -10.95 -17.70
C HIS A 7 12.50 -11.39 -16.54
N LEU A 8 11.76 -12.50 -16.70
CA LEU A 8 10.92 -13.06 -15.65
C LEU A 8 11.76 -13.59 -14.48
N ASP A 9 12.85 -14.31 -14.76
CA ASP A 9 13.75 -14.82 -13.71
C ASP A 9 14.43 -13.68 -12.95
N SER A 10 14.88 -12.64 -13.66
CA SER A 10 15.43 -11.43 -13.04
C SER A 10 14.40 -10.72 -12.16
N TRP A 11 13.14 -10.67 -12.60
CA TRP A 11 12.06 -10.08 -11.84
C TRP A 11 11.76 -10.88 -10.56
N ILE A 12 11.63 -12.20 -10.66
CA ILE A 12 11.44 -13.08 -9.50
C ILE A 12 12.56 -12.90 -8.48
N LYS A 13 13.82 -12.87 -8.95
CA LYS A 13 14.99 -12.65 -8.09
C LYS A 13 14.89 -11.32 -7.32
N LYS A 14 14.51 -10.23 -7.98
CA LYS A 14 14.32 -8.92 -7.33
C LYS A 14 13.21 -8.93 -6.27
N GLN A 15 12.12 -9.64 -6.52
CA GLN A 15 11.03 -9.77 -5.55
C GLN A 15 11.50 -10.56 -4.31
N ILE A 16 12.29 -11.62 -4.48
CA ILE A 16 12.88 -12.39 -3.37
C ILE A 16 13.84 -11.51 -2.56
N GLU A 17 14.76 -10.79 -3.22
CA GLU A 17 15.69 -9.89 -2.54
C GLU A 17 14.96 -8.79 -1.74
N THR A 18 13.89 -8.22 -2.32
CA THR A 18 13.06 -7.22 -1.64
C THR A 18 12.37 -7.82 -0.42
N MET A 19 11.83 -9.03 -0.52
CA MET A 19 11.18 -9.70 0.60
C MET A 19 12.15 -9.93 1.78
N GLU A 20 13.38 -10.37 1.50
CA GLU A 20 14.39 -10.60 2.55
C GLU A 20 14.84 -9.29 3.21
N LEU A 21 14.93 -8.19 2.45
CA LEU A 21 15.21 -6.87 3.02
C LEU A 21 14.12 -6.42 3.99
N PHE A 22 12.85 -6.62 3.67
CA PHE A 22 11.74 -6.26 4.56
C PHE A 22 11.72 -7.11 5.82
N LYS A 23 11.88 -8.45 5.71
CA LYS A 23 11.98 -9.35 6.87
C LYS A 23 13.08 -8.94 7.84
N LYS A 24 14.23 -8.51 7.30
CA LYS A 24 15.34 -8.03 8.12
C LYS A 24 15.05 -6.66 8.74
N ALA A 25 14.42 -5.76 8.00
CA ALA A 25 14.08 -4.42 8.49
C ALA A 25 13.02 -4.47 9.62
N GLU A 26 12.16 -5.49 9.63
CA GLU A 26 11.11 -5.66 10.64
C GLU A 26 11.48 -6.61 11.79
N GLU A 27 12.69 -7.18 11.83
CA GLU A 27 13.09 -8.23 12.80
C GLU A 27 12.86 -7.85 14.28
N ASN A 28 12.83 -6.55 14.60
CA ASN A 28 12.52 -6.04 15.94
C ASN A 28 11.48 -4.91 15.93
N TYR A 29 10.52 -4.93 14.99
CA TYR A 29 9.55 -3.84 14.84
C TYR A 29 8.74 -3.56 16.12
N GLU A 30 8.54 -4.57 16.99
CA GLU A 30 7.85 -4.39 18.28
C GLU A 30 8.60 -3.47 19.26
N LYS A 31 9.92 -3.34 19.11
CA LYS A 31 10.77 -2.45 19.90
C LYS A 31 11.03 -1.12 19.20
N ALA A 32 10.55 -0.96 17.97
CA ALA A 32 10.80 0.22 17.16
C ALA A 32 10.06 1.44 17.71
N ASP A 33 10.68 2.62 17.59
CA ASP A 33 10.03 3.85 17.99
C ASP A 33 8.92 4.28 17.01
N ARG A 34 8.16 5.31 17.38
CA ARG A 34 7.06 5.81 16.55
C ARG A 34 7.51 6.24 15.15
N LEU A 35 8.68 6.89 15.03
CA LEU A 35 9.19 7.36 13.73
C LEU A 35 9.62 6.18 12.86
N GLU A 36 10.29 5.19 13.44
CA GLU A 36 10.71 3.97 12.77
C GLU A 36 9.49 3.19 12.21
N LEU A 37 8.45 3.02 13.02
CA LEU A 37 7.20 2.37 12.58
C LEU A 37 6.54 3.12 11.41
N ILE A 38 6.54 4.46 11.43
CA ILE A 38 6.03 5.28 10.33
C ILE A 38 6.88 5.08 9.07
N ILE A 39 8.21 5.05 9.19
CA ILE A 39 9.12 4.86 8.05
C ILE A 39 8.92 3.48 7.44
N LEU A 40 8.92 2.42 8.26
CA LEU A 40 8.68 1.05 7.83
C LEU A 40 7.34 0.91 7.09
N SER A 41 6.27 1.48 7.66
CA SER A 41 4.95 1.48 7.02
C SER A 41 4.97 2.17 5.65
N ARG A 42 5.60 3.35 5.55
CA ARG A 42 5.69 4.11 4.29
C ARG A 42 6.49 3.37 3.23
N LEU A 43 7.61 2.76 3.61
CA LEU A 43 8.42 1.95 2.71
C LEU A 43 7.61 0.75 2.21
N ALA A 44 6.93 0.03 3.10
CA ALA A 44 6.07 -1.09 2.72
C ALA A 44 5.01 -0.66 1.69
N PHE A 45 4.27 0.43 1.94
CA PHE A 45 3.30 0.96 0.98
C PHE A 45 3.92 1.32 -0.38
N GLN A 46 5.06 2.01 -0.39
CA GLN A 46 5.74 2.36 -1.65
C GLN A 46 6.13 1.12 -2.45
N HIS A 47 6.62 0.08 -1.78
CA HIS A 47 6.98 -1.17 -2.44
C HIS A 47 5.75 -1.96 -2.91
N MET A 48 4.66 -1.96 -2.13
CA MET A 48 3.38 -2.56 -2.54
C MET A 48 2.83 -1.89 -3.80
N VAL A 49 2.78 -0.55 -3.85
CA VAL A 49 2.30 0.19 -5.03
C VAL A 49 3.10 -0.19 -6.28
N ARG A 50 4.44 -0.14 -6.21
CA ARG A 50 5.30 -0.52 -7.34
C ARG A 50 5.07 -1.95 -7.79
N THR A 51 4.88 -2.88 -6.84
CA THR A 51 4.63 -4.29 -7.16
C THR A 51 3.29 -4.47 -7.84
N ILE A 52 2.23 -3.81 -7.36
CA ILE A 52 0.89 -3.86 -7.94
C ILE A 52 0.90 -3.25 -9.35
N GLU A 53 1.56 -2.11 -9.55
CA GLU A 53 1.68 -1.46 -10.86
C GLU A 53 2.40 -2.35 -11.87
N ALA A 54 3.55 -2.91 -11.50
CA ALA A 54 4.30 -3.83 -12.35
C ALA A 54 3.49 -5.09 -12.68
N PHE A 55 2.78 -5.64 -11.69
CA PHE A 55 1.95 -6.82 -11.87
C PHE A 55 0.75 -6.55 -12.80
N ASN A 56 0.10 -5.40 -12.65
CA ASN A 56 -0.98 -4.95 -13.52
C ASN A 56 -0.50 -4.73 -14.97
N GLN A 57 0.71 -4.18 -15.14
CA GLN A 57 1.33 -4.05 -16.45
C GLN A 57 1.59 -5.42 -17.09
N TRP A 58 2.15 -6.37 -16.33
CA TRP A 58 2.37 -7.74 -16.79
C TRP A 58 1.07 -8.43 -17.22
N LEU A 59 -0.02 -8.27 -16.46
CA LEU A 59 -1.34 -8.79 -16.84
C LEU A 59 -1.89 -8.19 -18.14
N SER A 60 -1.42 -7.01 -18.52
CA SER A 60 -1.82 -6.34 -19.76
C SER A 60 -1.00 -6.79 -20.98
N GLU A 61 0.05 -7.61 -20.80
CA GLU A 61 0.89 -8.05 -21.90
C GLU A 61 0.12 -8.99 -22.86
N PRO A 62 0.31 -8.88 -24.20
CA PRO A 62 -0.39 -9.70 -25.18
C PRO A 62 -0.20 -11.20 -24.98
N LEU A 63 0.99 -11.62 -24.56
CA LEU A 63 1.27 -13.04 -24.30
C LEU A 63 0.44 -13.57 -23.13
N VAL A 64 0.34 -12.78 -22.05
CA VAL A 64 -0.45 -13.13 -20.86
C VAL A 64 -1.94 -13.18 -21.20
N THR A 65 -2.46 -12.11 -21.81
CA THR A 65 -3.89 -12.01 -22.16
C THR A 65 -4.34 -13.04 -23.20
N THR A 66 -3.45 -13.51 -24.07
CA THR A 66 -3.80 -14.48 -25.13
C THR A 66 -3.59 -15.94 -24.71
N HIS A 67 -2.63 -16.24 -23.83
CA HIS A 67 -2.21 -17.63 -23.56
C HIS A 67 -2.45 -18.10 -22.13
N MET A 68 -2.78 -17.21 -21.18
CA MET A 68 -3.08 -17.64 -19.81
C MET A 68 -4.38 -18.43 -19.78
N SER A 69 -4.36 -19.65 -19.21
CA SER A 69 -5.55 -20.48 -19.14
C SER A 69 -6.58 -19.91 -18.16
N ARG A 70 -7.83 -20.34 -18.30
CA ARG A 70 -8.91 -19.93 -17.39
C ARG A 70 -8.61 -20.35 -15.95
N GLU A 71 -8.06 -21.53 -15.74
CA GLU A 71 -7.71 -22.07 -14.43
C GLU A 71 -6.66 -21.19 -13.75
N MET A 72 -5.63 -20.77 -14.50
CA MET A 72 -4.62 -19.84 -13.99
C MET A 72 -5.23 -18.49 -13.60
N LEU A 73 -6.17 -17.97 -14.40
CA LEU A 73 -6.86 -16.70 -14.10
C LEU A 73 -7.74 -16.80 -12.85
N ILE A 74 -8.40 -17.95 -12.63
CA ILE A 74 -9.20 -18.19 -11.43
C ILE A 74 -8.31 -18.22 -10.19
N GLU A 75 -7.23 -19.00 -10.21
CA GLU A 75 -6.29 -19.08 -9.09
C GLU A 75 -5.70 -17.69 -8.79
N LEU A 76 -5.34 -16.95 -9.82
CA LEU A 76 -4.86 -15.59 -9.70
C LEU A 76 -5.90 -14.68 -9.01
N TRP A 77 -7.15 -14.70 -9.49
CA TRP A 77 -8.22 -13.87 -8.93
C TRP A 77 -8.50 -14.22 -7.46
N GLU A 78 -8.51 -15.50 -7.11
CA GLU A 78 -8.72 -15.95 -5.73
C GLU A 78 -7.69 -15.39 -4.76
N LYS A 79 -6.43 -15.29 -5.19
CA LYS A 79 -5.35 -14.69 -4.39
C LYS A 79 -5.44 -13.16 -4.39
N LEU A 80 -5.68 -12.55 -5.56
CA LEU A 80 -5.71 -11.10 -5.71
C LEU A 80 -6.84 -10.46 -4.89
N ARG A 81 -8.04 -11.04 -4.89
CA ARG A 81 -9.18 -10.51 -4.12
C ARG A 81 -8.92 -10.50 -2.61
N ASN A 82 -8.15 -11.46 -2.08
CA ASN A 82 -7.80 -11.49 -0.67
C ASN A 82 -6.87 -10.32 -0.31
N ILE A 83 -5.89 -10.03 -1.16
CA ILE A 83 -5.01 -8.86 -0.99
C ILE A 83 -5.83 -7.56 -1.04
N LEU A 84 -6.75 -7.46 -2.01
CA LEU A 84 -7.64 -6.30 -2.15
C LEU A 84 -8.49 -6.08 -0.89
N TYR A 85 -9.16 -7.12 -0.40
CA TYR A 85 -10.03 -7.01 0.77
C TYR A 85 -9.23 -6.71 2.04
N ASN A 86 -8.08 -7.36 2.25
CA ASN A 86 -7.22 -7.08 3.40
C ASN A 86 -6.71 -5.63 3.39
N LEU A 87 -6.39 -5.08 2.20
CA LEU A 87 -5.97 -3.68 2.09
C LEU A 87 -7.11 -2.71 2.41
N ILE A 88 -8.33 -2.99 1.92
CA ILE A 88 -9.51 -2.18 2.23
C ILE A 88 -9.85 -2.24 3.72
N GLU A 89 -9.79 -3.43 4.31
CA GLU A 89 -10.05 -3.63 5.74
C GLU A 89 -9.03 -2.88 6.60
N LEU A 90 -7.74 -2.97 6.26
CA LEU A 90 -6.67 -2.22 6.91
C LEU A 90 -6.95 -0.71 6.88
N ASP A 91 -7.32 -0.16 5.72
CA ASP A 91 -7.65 1.26 5.59
C ASP A 91 -8.84 1.65 6.47
N ILE A 92 -9.94 0.91 6.39
CA ILE A 92 -11.14 1.15 7.20
C ILE A 92 -10.80 1.13 8.69
N GLU A 93 -10.10 0.09 9.15
CA GLU A 93 -9.79 -0.11 10.55
C GLU A 93 -8.90 1.01 11.10
N HIS A 94 -7.77 1.27 10.44
CA HIS A 94 -6.78 2.23 10.94
C HIS A 94 -7.24 3.69 10.80
N THR A 95 -7.90 4.04 9.70
CA THR A 95 -8.44 5.40 9.53
C THR A 95 -9.59 5.67 10.51
N SER A 96 -10.44 4.68 10.77
CA SER A 96 -11.53 4.80 11.75
C SER A 96 -10.99 4.91 13.18
N LYS A 97 -10.04 4.05 13.57
CA LYS A 97 -9.37 4.12 14.88
C LYS A 97 -8.68 5.47 15.07
N PHE A 98 -7.96 5.95 14.06
CA PHE A 98 -7.29 7.25 14.13
C PHE A 98 -8.28 8.42 14.22
N SER A 99 -9.37 8.39 13.45
CA SER A 99 -10.47 9.35 13.53
C SER A 99 -11.07 9.43 14.94
N GLN A 100 -11.35 8.27 15.56
CA GLN A 100 -11.84 8.21 16.95
C GLN A 100 -10.81 8.76 17.94
N HIS A 101 -9.54 8.42 17.77
CA HIS A 101 -8.45 8.91 18.61
C HIS A 101 -8.32 10.44 18.55
N ILE A 102 -8.36 11.02 17.35
CA ILE A 102 -8.29 12.47 17.15
C ILE A 102 -9.49 13.19 17.79
N LYS A 103 -10.71 12.67 17.62
CA LYS A 103 -11.91 13.22 18.27
C LYS A 103 -11.78 13.23 19.79
N LYS A 104 -11.22 12.16 20.36
CA LYS A 104 -10.95 12.08 21.81
C LYS A 104 -9.92 13.13 22.25
N LEU A 105 -8.82 13.29 21.51
CA LEU A 105 -7.82 14.31 21.81
C LEU A 105 -8.37 15.74 21.69
N GLU A 106 -9.28 15.98 20.74
CA GLU A 106 -9.97 17.27 20.59
C GLU A 106 -10.83 17.57 21.82
N ALA A 107 -11.66 16.61 22.24
CA ALA A 107 -12.51 16.73 23.41
C ALA A 107 -11.70 16.94 24.71
N GLU A 108 -10.50 16.35 24.79
CA GLU A 108 -9.58 16.50 25.93
C GLU A 108 -8.72 17.78 25.86
N GLY A 109 -8.83 18.60 24.80
CA GLY A 109 -8.03 19.82 24.61
C GLY A 109 -6.54 19.55 24.38
N LYS A 110 -6.17 18.32 24.00
CA LYS A 110 -4.77 17.88 23.84
C LYS A 110 -4.25 17.96 22.39
N LEU A 111 -5.07 18.44 21.46
CA LEU A 111 -4.63 18.64 20.08
C LEU A 111 -3.76 19.90 19.97
N ASN A 112 -2.61 19.76 19.30
CA ASN A 112 -1.73 20.89 19.02
C ASN A 112 -2.45 21.91 18.10
N PRO A 113 -2.60 23.18 18.52
CA PRO A 113 -3.32 24.20 17.77
C PRO A 113 -2.75 24.50 16.38
N ILE A 114 -1.43 24.34 16.19
CA ILE A 114 -0.75 24.61 14.90
C ILE A 114 -1.12 23.54 13.87
N LEU A 115 -1.25 22.29 14.31
CA LEU A 115 -1.60 21.17 13.43
C LEU A 115 -3.10 21.14 13.08
N THR A 116 -3.95 21.73 13.93
CA THR A 116 -5.40 21.80 13.69
C THR A 116 -5.80 22.99 12.81
N THR A 117 -5.06 24.10 12.84
CA THR A 117 -5.29 25.25 11.95
C THR A 117 -4.88 24.97 10.50
N SER A 118 -3.77 24.26 10.27
CA SER A 118 -3.34 23.86 8.92
C SER A 118 -4.27 22.81 8.29
N ALA A 119 -4.85 21.91 9.08
CA ALA A 119 -5.83 20.94 8.59
C ALA A 119 -7.17 21.60 8.17
N LYS A 120 -7.59 22.68 8.84
CA LYS A 120 -8.81 23.44 8.47
C LYS A 120 -8.65 24.16 7.13
N SER A 121 -7.50 24.80 6.89
CA SER A 121 -7.24 25.50 5.63
C SER A 121 -7.10 24.55 4.43
N GLU A 122 -6.54 23.35 4.62
CA GLU A 122 -6.45 22.32 3.58
C GLU A 122 -7.84 21.78 3.18
N LYS A 123 -8.75 21.62 4.16
CA LYS A 123 -10.13 21.15 3.94
C LYS A 123 -10.99 22.21 3.24
N GLU A 124 -10.76 23.49 3.51
CA GLU A 124 -11.36 24.61 2.78
C GLU A 124 -10.85 24.70 1.33
N ARG A 125 -9.55 24.51 1.11
CA ARG A 125 -8.98 24.43 -0.25
C ARG A 125 -9.56 23.28 -1.06
N ARG A 126 -9.69 22.08 -0.49
CA ARG A 126 -10.28 20.93 -1.23
C ARG A 126 -11.75 21.15 -1.60
N ARG A 127 -12.51 21.86 -0.77
CA ARG A 127 -13.92 22.21 -1.07
C ARG A 127 -14.04 23.24 -2.19
N SER A 128 -13.10 24.17 -2.34
CA SER A 128 -13.15 25.14 -3.44
C SER A 128 -12.85 24.54 -4.82
N PHE A 129 -12.18 23.38 -4.89
CA PHE A 129 -11.87 22.70 -6.15
C PHE A 129 -12.95 21.72 -6.64
N THR A 130 -14.06 21.54 -5.90
CA THR A 130 -15.16 20.63 -6.29
C THR A 130 -16.40 21.38 -6.83
N THR A 131 -16.32 22.70 -7.03
CA THR A 131 -17.45 23.53 -7.52
C THR A 131 -17.21 24.10 -8.93
N ILE A 132 -16.60 23.33 -9.83
CA ILE A 132 -16.59 23.66 -11.27
C ILE A 132 -17.03 22.44 -12.07
#